data_AF-A0A329N041-F1
#
_entry.id   AF-A0A329N041-F1
#
_cell.length_a   1.000
_cell.length_b   1.000
_cell.length_c   1.000
_cell.angle_alpha   90.00
_cell.angle_beta   90.00
_cell.angle_gamma   90.00
#
_symmetry.space_group_name_H-M   'P 1'
#
loop_
_entity.id
_entity.type
_entity.pdbx_description
1 polymer ?
#
loop_
_entity_poly.entity_id
_entity_poly.type
_entity_poly.pdbx_seq_one_letter_code
_entity_poly.pdbx_strand_id
1 'polypeptide(L)'
;MFLVCATGTATAQGWPVYDNTNFISLGKQLIESAKQTSQLLQTVEFLKQQKERIEKVNTVIKQLKAVREIVSNNQKLFDMVRDDLRNILDSPYIRPEEIRSISDAFNDIIDRSLEDLEFMQQLLTSNSLEMTDAERLEVLRQQKENSRVMMAEVELKKRRYQFVIELREMQDVINHREAVR
;
A
#
# COMPACT_ATOMS: atom_id res chain seq x y z
N MET A 1 24.80 23.20 -55.56
CA MET A 1 23.96 22.17 -56.18
C MET A 1 24.23 20.86 -55.45
N PHE A 2 23.22 20.34 -54.72
CA PHE A 2 23.11 19.01 -54.06
C PHE A 2 24.25 18.57 -53.12
N LEU A 3 24.16 18.57 -51.78
CA LEU A 3 23.24 17.89 -50.83
C LEU A 3 23.06 16.39 -51.09
N VAL A 4 23.65 15.52 -50.25
CA VAL A 4 22.98 14.39 -49.57
C VAL A 4 23.77 14.03 -48.31
N CYS A 5 23.18 14.33 -47.15
CA CYS A 5 23.51 13.74 -45.86
C CYS A 5 22.94 12.32 -45.81
N ALA A 6 23.78 11.31 -45.55
CA ALA A 6 23.31 9.98 -45.18
C ALA A 6 23.24 9.88 -43.64
N THR A 7 22.17 10.42 -43.06
CA THR A 7 21.78 10.10 -41.69
C THR A 7 21.17 8.70 -41.70
N GLY A 8 21.92 7.69 -41.28
CA GLY A 8 21.37 6.39 -40.93
C GLY A 8 20.49 6.55 -39.70
N THR A 9 19.18 6.67 -39.90
CA THR A 9 18.19 6.53 -38.84
C THR A 9 18.21 5.07 -38.40
N ALA A 10 19.00 4.76 -37.38
CA ALA A 10 18.81 3.56 -36.60
C ALA A 10 17.44 3.67 -35.91
N THR A 11 16.39 3.18 -36.57
CA THR A 11 15.12 2.89 -35.91
C THR A 11 15.34 1.66 -35.04
N ALA A 12 15.97 1.85 -33.89
CA ALA A 12 15.90 0.91 -32.79
C ALA A 12 14.45 0.94 -32.26
N GLN A 13 13.56 0.22 -32.93
CA GLN A 13 12.27 -0.15 -32.37
C GLN A 13 12.52 -1.18 -31.27
N GLY A 14 12.98 -0.70 -30.11
CA GLY A 14 12.76 -1.42 -28.87
C GLY A 14 11.32 -1.15 -28.45
N TRP A 15 10.44 -2.13 -28.62
CA TRP A 15 9.19 -2.11 -27.84
C TRP A 15 9.60 -1.98 -26.37
N PRO A 16 9.02 -1.06 -25.58
CA PRO A 16 9.32 -1.00 -24.17
C PRO A 16 8.96 -2.36 -23.57
N VAL A 17 9.99 -3.12 -23.19
CA VAL A 17 9.82 -4.31 -22.38
C VAL A 17 9.33 -3.80 -21.04
N TYR A 18 8.06 -4.10 -20.76
CA TYR A 18 7.37 -3.70 -19.55
C TYR A 18 8.18 -4.14 -18.33
N ASP A 19 8.48 -3.20 -17.45
CA ASP A 19 9.17 -3.47 -16.19
C ASP A 19 8.14 -3.96 -15.16
N ASN A 20 7.69 -5.20 -15.37
CA ASN A 20 6.84 -5.97 -14.46
C ASN A 20 7.57 -6.37 -13.15
N THR A 21 8.83 -5.96 -12.98
CA THR A 21 9.60 -6.15 -11.73
C THR A 21 8.92 -5.48 -10.53
N ASN A 22 8.37 -4.26 -10.70
CA ASN A 22 7.76 -3.50 -9.60
C ASN A 22 6.48 -4.14 -9.04
N PHE A 23 5.69 -4.82 -9.89
CA PHE A 23 4.48 -5.52 -9.43
C PHE A 23 4.84 -6.80 -8.66
N ILE A 24 5.84 -7.54 -9.14
CA ILE A 24 6.34 -8.74 -8.46
C ILE A 24 6.97 -8.37 -7.11
N SER A 25 7.69 -7.24 -7.02
CA SER A 25 8.25 -6.77 -5.75
C SER A 25 7.16 -6.37 -4.76
N LEU A 26 6.12 -5.66 -5.21
CA LEU A 26 4.98 -5.31 -4.36
C LEU A 26 4.23 -6.55 -3.88
N GLY A 27 3.98 -7.53 -4.75
CA GLY A 27 3.38 -8.79 -4.34
C GLY A 27 4.18 -9.52 -3.26
N LYS A 28 5.52 -9.51 -3.36
CA LYS A 28 6.41 -10.05 -2.32
C LYS A 28 6.33 -9.25 -1.02
N GLN A 29 6.35 -7.92 -1.11
CA GLN A 29 6.22 -7.03 0.05
C GLN A 29 4.91 -7.32 0.78
N LEU A 30 3.77 -7.36 0.08
CA LEU A 30 2.46 -7.65 0.68
C LEU A 30 2.40 -9.00 1.38
N ILE A 31 3.06 -10.03 0.83
CA ILE A 31 3.16 -11.36 1.48
C ILE A 31 4.00 -11.26 2.77
N GLU A 32 5.14 -10.56 2.74
CA GLU A 32 5.96 -10.35 3.93
C GLU A 32 5.20 -9.51 4.98
N SER A 33 4.46 -8.47 4.56
CA SER A 33 3.59 -7.68 5.43
C SER A 33 2.51 -8.53 6.10
N ALA A 34 1.91 -9.48 5.38
CA ALA A 34 0.94 -10.42 5.96
C ALA A 34 1.56 -11.32 7.04
N LYS A 35 2.81 -11.75 6.82
CA LYS A 35 3.56 -12.52 7.82
C LYS A 35 3.92 -11.67 9.04
N GLN A 36 4.40 -10.45 8.83
CA GLN A 36 4.75 -9.50 9.89
C GLN A 36 3.53 -9.14 10.75
N THR A 37 2.38 -8.83 10.14
CA THR A 37 1.13 -8.54 10.86
C THR A 37 0.64 -9.74 11.68
N SER A 38 0.74 -10.95 11.15
CA SER A 38 0.41 -12.18 11.89
C SER A 38 1.30 -12.38 13.11
N GLN A 39 2.62 -12.19 12.97
CA GLN A 39 3.57 -12.24 14.08
C GLN A 39 3.24 -11.19 15.15
N LEU A 40 2.97 -9.96 14.73
CA LEU A 40 2.65 -8.86 15.64
C LEU A 40 1.32 -9.11 16.39
N LEU A 41 0.29 -9.65 15.73
CA LEU A 41 -0.95 -10.07 16.39
C LEU A 41 -0.72 -11.15 17.44
N GLN A 42 0.13 -12.15 17.14
CA GLN A 42 0.48 -13.20 18.10
C GLN A 42 1.18 -12.60 19.32
N THR A 43 2.13 -11.67 19.13
CA THR A 43 2.80 -10.95 20.21
C THR A 43 1.80 -10.16 21.06
N VAL A 44 0.88 -9.42 20.43
CA VAL A 44 -0.16 -8.67 21.15
C VAL A 44 -1.05 -9.59 21.99
N GLU A 45 -1.48 -10.72 21.44
CA GLU A 45 -2.35 -11.66 22.15
C GLU A 45 -1.62 -12.34 23.31
N PHE A 46 -0.35 -12.72 23.12
CA PHE A 46 0.51 -13.26 24.18
C PHE A 46 0.69 -12.25 25.32
N LEU A 47 0.99 -10.98 25.01
CA LEU A 47 1.15 -9.92 26.01
C LEU A 47 -0.17 -9.64 26.75
N LYS A 48 -1.30 -9.69 26.06
CA LYS A 48 -2.62 -9.49 26.65
C LYS A 48 -2.95 -10.60 27.65
N GLN A 49 -2.78 -11.87 27.26
CA GLN A 49 -3.05 -13.01 28.14
C GLN A 49 -2.19 -13.01 29.40
N GLN A 50 -0.94 -12.57 29.31
CA GLN A 50 -0.07 -12.43 30.47
C GLN A 50 -0.56 -11.32 31.42
N LYS A 51 -1.04 -10.20 30.89
CA LYS A 51 -1.48 -9.05 31.69
C LYS A 51 -2.87 -9.20 32.28
N GLU A 52 -3.78 -9.97 31.69
CA GLU A 52 -5.10 -10.26 32.26
C GLU A 52 -5.03 -11.15 33.51
N ARG A 53 -3.94 -11.92 33.67
CA ARG A 53 -3.70 -12.79 34.84
C ARG A 53 -3.14 -12.04 36.07
N ILE A 54 -2.66 -10.81 35.88
CA ILE A 54 -2.12 -9.95 36.93
C ILE A 54 -3.14 -8.82 37.12
N GLU A 55 -3.63 -8.58 38.34
CA GLU A 55 -4.76 -7.69 38.62
C GLU A 55 -4.69 -6.33 37.88
N LYS A 56 -5.49 -6.20 36.81
CA LYS A 56 -5.90 -4.97 36.08
C LYS A 56 -4.85 -3.86 35.94
N VAL A 57 -3.89 -4.04 35.04
CA VAL A 57 -3.16 -2.89 34.46
C VAL A 57 -3.93 -2.33 33.26
N ASN A 58 -4.98 -1.55 33.53
CA ASN A 58 -5.92 -1.00 32.54
C ASN A 58 -5.20 -0.28 31.38
N THR A 59 -4.13 0.46 31.68
CA THR A 59 -3.34 1.21 30.68
C THR A 59 -2.66 0.30 29.65
N VAL A 60 -2.04 -0.80 30.08
CA VAL A 60 -1.36 -1.74 29.17
C VAL A 60 -2.36 -2.47 28.29
N ILE A 61 -3.53 -2.84 28.83
CA ILE A 61 -4.59 -3.47 28.04
C ILE A 61 -5.09 -2.50 26.95
N LYS A 62 -5.22 -1.20 27.26
CA LYS A 62 -5.56 -0.17 26.27
C LYS A 62 -4.49 -0.04 25.18
N GLN A 63 -3.21 -0.05 25.55
CA GLN A 63 -2.09 0.00 24.60
C GLN A 63 -2.12 -1.21 23.65
N LEU A 64 -2.24 -2.43 24.20
CA LEU A 64 -2.33 -3.66 23.40
C LEU A 64 -3.55 -3.66 22.47
N LYS A 65 -4.69 -3.14 22.93
CA LYS A 65 -5.87 -2.95 22.07
C LYS A 65 -5.61 -1.97 20.93
N ALA A 66 -4.95 -0.85 21.21
CA ALA A 66 -4.59 0.12 20.18
C ALA A 66 -3.66 -0.50 19.13
N VAL A 67 -2.65 -1.26 19.55
CA VAL A 67 -1.77 -1.98 18.60
C VAL A 67 -2.55 -2.99 17.77
N ARG A 68 -3.45 -3.78 18.39
CA ARG A 68 -4.31 -4.72 17.65
C ARG A 68 -5.14 -4.02 16.56
N GLU A 69 -5.70 -2.84 16.88
CA GLU A 69 -6.47 -2.04 15.91
C GLU A 69 -5.58 -1.52 14.77
N ILE A 70 -4.38 -1.05 15.06
CA ILE A 70 -3.39 -0.64 14.05
C ILE A 70 -3.07 -1.80 13.12
N VAL A 71 -2.76 -2.98 13.67
CA VAL A 71 -2.44 -4.17 12.87
C VAL A 71 -3.63 -4.59 12.00
N SER A 72 -4.85 -4.55 12.55
CA SER A 72 -6.05 -4.87 11.77
C SER A 72 -6.31 -3.86 10.64
N ASN A 73 -6.05 -2.57 10.87
CA ASN A 73 -6.18 -1.54 9.82
C ASN A 73 -5.14 -1.77 8.71
N ASN A 74 -3.88 -2.03 9.07
CA ASN A 74 -2.84 -2.30 8.09
C ASN A 74 -3.10 -3.59 7.30
N GLN A 75 -3.62 -4.65 7.93
CA GLN A 75 -4.03 -5.86 7.20
C GLN A 75 -5.08 -5.55 6.14
N LYS A 76 -6.12 -4.78 6.48
CA LYS A 76 -7.15 -4.34 5.53
C LYS A 76 -6.57 -3.48 4.41
N LEU A 77 -5.61 -2.61 4.75
CA LEU A 77 -4.90 -1.79 3.78
C LEU A 77 -4.15 -2.67 2.78
N PHE A 78 -3.40 -3.68 3.24
CA PHE A 78 -2.68 -4.60 2.36
C PHE A 78 -3.62 -5.40 1.45
N ASP A 79 -4.72 -5.91 2.00
CA ASP A 79 -5.73 -6.62 1.21
C ASP A 79 -6.36 -5.71 0.16
N MET A 80 -6.72 -4.47 0.53
CA MET A 80 -7.27 -3.48 -0.39
C MET A 80 -6.29 -3.14 -1.51
N VAL A 81 -5.03 -2.84 -1.17
CA VAL A 81 -4.01 -2.53 -2.18
C VAL A 81 -3.74 -3.71 -3.10
N ARG A 82 -3.65 -4.93 -2.57
CA ARG A 82 -3.46 -6.15 -3.37
C ARG A 82 -4.56 -6.30 -4.42
N ASP A 83 -5.81 -6.23 -3.99
CA ASP A 83 -6.96 -6.53 -4.83
C ASP A 83 -7.24 -5.36 -5.79
N ASP A 84 -7.18 -4.11 -5.30
CA ASP A 84 -7.46 -2.92 -6.09
C ASP A 84 -6.38 -2.63 -7.13
N LEU A 85 -5.10 -2.76 -6.77
CA LEU A 85 -4.03 -2.55 -7.73
C LEU A 85 -4.11 -3.57 -8.86
N ARG A 86 -4.36 -4.84 -8.53
CA ARG A 86 -4.55 -5.87 -9.54
C ARG A 86 -5.70 -5.50 -10.50
N ASN A 87 -6.85 -5.12 -9.96
CA ASN A 87 -8.00 -4.73 -10.78
C ASN A 87 -7.71 -3.51 -11.67
N ILE A 88 -6.96 -2.53 -11.17
CA ILE A 88 -6.57 -1.35 -11.95
C ILE A 88 -5.59 -1.74 -13.07
N LEU A 89 -4.56 -2.52 -12.75
CA LEU A 89 -3.51 -2.87 -13.72
C LEU A 89 -3.98 -3.90 -14.76
N ASP A 90 -4.95 -4.75 -14.43
CA ASP A 90 -5.55 -5.71 -15.37
C ASP A 90 -6.50 -5.02 -16.39
N SER A 91 -6.81 -3.72 -16.20
CA SER A 91 -7.71 -2.96 -17.09
C SER A 91 -7.05 -2.62 -18.44
N PRO A 92 -7.72 -2.87 -19.58
CA PRO A 92 -7.19 -2.53 -20.91
C PRO A 92 -7.10 -1.01 -21.14
N TYR A 93 -7.74 -0.21 -20.29
CA TYR A 93 -7.78 1.25 -20.41
C TYR A 93 -6.65 1.94 -19.63
N ILE A 94 -5.78 1.19 -18.94
CA ILE A 94 -4.56 1.72 -18.35
C ILE A 94 -3.42 1.66 -19.36
N ARG A 95 -2.72 2.77 -19.54
CA ARG A 95 -1.61 2.82 -20.49
C ARG A 95 -0.36 2.19 -19.88
N PRO A 96 0.48 1.53 -20.71
CA PRO A 96 1.77 0.98 -20.32
C PRO A 96 2.62 1.88 -19.42
N GLU A 97 2.75 3.15 -19.78
CA GLU A 97 3.57 4.14 -19.09
C GLU A 97 2.99 4.55 -17.73
N GLU A 98 1.69 4.36 -17.51
CA GLU A 98 1.02 4.69 -16.24
C GLU A 98 1.19 3.60 -15.20
N ILE A 99 1.42 2.35 -15.62
CA ILE A 99 1.57 1.19 -14.73
C ILE A 99 2.61 1.48 -13.65
N ARG A 100 3.80 1.98 -14.04
CA ARG A 100 4.87 2.31 -13.10
C ARG A 100 4.42 3.37 -12.08
N SER A 101 3.87 4.48 -12.55
CA SER A 101 3.42 5.56 -11.65
C SER A 101 2.28 5.12 -10.72
N ILE A 102 1.40 4.23 -11.18
CA ILE A 102 0.35 3.63 -10.36
C ILE A 102 0.98 2.76 -9.28
N SER A 103 1.84 1.80 -9.68
CA SER A 103 2.53 0.90 -8.75
C SER A 103 3.32 1.66 -7.68
N ASP A 104 4.12 2.65 -8.09
CA ASP A 104 4.95 3.45 -7.18
C ASP A 104 4.05 4.19 -6.15
N ALA A 105 2.93 4.76 -6.60
CA ALA A 105 2.00 5.46 -5.70
C ALA A 105 1.33 4.56 -4.65
N PHE A 106 1.19 3.25 -4.91
CA PHE A 106 0.71 2.28 -3.93
C PHE A 106 1.86 1.72 -3.08
N ASN A 107 3.05 1.49 -3.66
CA ASN A 107 4.26 1.11 -2.94
C ASN A 107 4.58 2.11 -1.82
N ASP A 108 4.53 3.41 -2.12
CA ASP A 108 4.76 4.48 -1.14
C ASP A 108 3.83 4.41 0.09
N ILE A 109 2.62 3.87 -0.08
CA ILE A 109 1.69 3.65 1.04
C ILE A 109 2.07 2.38 1.82
N ILE A 110 2.41 1.31 1.09
CA ILE A 110 2.81 0.03 1.71
C ILE A 110 4.09 0.21 2.54
N ASP A 111 5.09 0.90 2.01
CA ASP A 111 6.36 1.12 2.69
C ASP A 111 6.16 1.88 3.99
N ARG A 112 5.38 2.98 3.97
CA ARG A 112 5.00 3.72 5.20
C ARG A 112 4.25 2.84 6.21
N SER A 113 3.34 2.01 5.73
CA SER A 113 2.58 1.07 6.57
C SER A 113 3.47 -0.01 7.20
N LEU A 114 4.52 -0.45 6.49
CA LEU A 114 5.50 -1.40 7.00
C LEU A 114 6.40 -0.79 8.08
N GLU A 115 6.91 0.43 7.84
CA GLU A 115 7.67 1.19 8.83
C GLU A 115 6.88 1.36 10.14
N ASP A 116 5.59 1.67 10.03
CA ASP A 116 4.68 1.79 11.17
C ASP A 116 4.59 0.47 11.97
N LEU A 117 4.49 -0.67 11.29
CA LEU A 117 4.39 -1.99 11.92
C LEU A 117 5.70 -2.42 12.58
N GLU A 118 6.85 -2.14 11.94
CA GLU A 118 8.16 -2.39 12.52
C GLU A 118 8.36 -1.57 13.80
N PHE A 119 7.96 -0.30 13.77
CA PHE A 119 7.98 0.54 14.96
C PHE A 119 7.06 0.00 16.07
N MET A 120 5.86 -0.50 15.73
CA MET A 120 4.99 -1.16 16.70
C MET A 120 5.60 -2.44 17.28
N GLN A 121 6.29 -3.24 16.47
CA GLN A 121 6.98 -4.43 16.94
C GLN A 121 8.09 -4.05 17.94
N GLN A 122 8.90 -3.05 17.62
CA GLN A 122 9.92 -2.54 18.52
C GLN A 122 9.31 -2.01 19.83
N LEU A 123 8.19 -1.29 19.76
CA LEU A 123 7.48 -0.75 20.92
C LEU A 123 6.98 -1.84 21.88
N LEU A 124 6.54 -2.99 21.35
CA LEU A 124 6.09 -4.13 22.16
C LEU A 124 7.21 -5.00 22.72
N THR A 125 8.35 -5.03 22.02
CA THR A 125 9.46 -5.95 22.36
C THR A 125 10.52 -5.28 23.21
N SER A 126 10.66 -3.95 23.11
CA SER A 126 11.63 -3.18 23.90
C SER A 126 11.04 -2.83 25.27
N ASN A 127 11.64 -3.37 26.32
CA ASN A 127 11.43 -2.88 27.70
C ASN A 127 12.10 -1.51 27.96
N SER A 128 12.73 -0.90 26.94
CA SER A 128 13.74 0.16 27.12
C SER A 128 13.40 1.51 26.48
N LEU A 129 12.19 1.70 25.96
CA LEU A 129 11.83 3.03 25.51
C LEU A 129 11.66 3.92 26.74
N GLU A 130 12.52 4.94 26.85
CA GLU A 130 12.55 5.99 27.89
C GLU A 130 11.27 6.86 27.94
N MET A 131 10.17 6.37 27.37
CA MET A 131 8.87 7.02 27.33
C MET A 131 7.98 6.61 28.51
N THR A 132 7.25 7.58 29.02
CA THR A 132 6.18 7.36 30.00
C THR A 132 4.99 6.64 29.36
N ASP A 133 4.14 5.99 30.18
CA ASP A 133 2.93 5.32 29.69
C ASP A 133 1.97 6.27 28.95
N ALA A 134 1.98 7.56 29.30
CA ALA A 134 1.20 8.60 28.64
C ALA A 134 1.74 8.94 27.25
N GLU A 135 3.06 9.13 27.12
CA GLU A 135 3.73 9.36 25.83
C GLU A 135 3.54 8.17 24.90
N ARG A 136 3.68 6.93 25.42
CA ARG A 136 3.42 5.70 24.65
C ARG A 136 1.99 5.66 24.11
N LEU A 137 1.01 6.04 24.93
CA LEU A 137 -0.39 6.04 24.53
C LEU A 137 -0.67 7.09 23.43
N GLU A 138 -0.05 8.27 23.51
CA GLU A 138 -0.23 9.30 22.47
C GLU A 138 0.41 8.88 21.15
N VAL A 139 1.61 8.29 21.19
CA VAL A 139 2.26 7.71 20.01
C VAL A 139 1.36 6.68 19.35
N LEU A 140 0.78 5.75 20.13
CA LEU A 140 -0.17 4.75 19.62
C LEU A 140 -1.43 5.39 19.03
N ARG A 141 -1.91 6.49 19.63
CA ARG A 141 -3.08 7.22 19.13
C ARG A 141 -2.79 7.87 17.79
N GLN A 142 -1.62 8.49 17.64
CA GLN A 142 -1.16 9.09 16.39
C GLN A 142 -0.98 8.02 15.31
N GLN A 143 -0.36 6.89 15.65
CA GLN A 143 -0.16 5.79 14.72
C GLN A 143 -1.48 5.19 14.22
N LYS A 144 -2.44 5.04 15.13
CA LYS A 144 -3.79 4.62 14.78
C LYS A 144 -4.43 5.59 13.80
N GLU A 145 -4.30 6.89 14.00
CA GLU A 145 -4.87 7.87 13.07
C GLU A 145 -4.15 7.82 11.71
N ASN A 146 -2.82 7.74 11.69
CA ASN A 146 -2.04 7.56 10.47
C ASN A 146 -2.52 6.34 9.67
N SER A 147 -2.76 5.19 10.33
CA SER A 147 -3.29 3.99 9.66
C SER A 147 -4.64 4.22 8.97
N ARG A 148 -5.50 5.08 9.54
CA ARG A 148 -6.81 5.42 8.95
C ARG A 148 -6.66 6.39 7.79
N VAL A 149 -5.74 7.35 7.90
CA VAL A 149 -5.41 8.29 6.83
C VAL A 149 -4.86 7.54 5.61
N MET A 150 -3.95 6.59 5.82
CA MET A 150 -3.41 5.77 4.73
C MET A 150 -4.50 4.94 4.03
N MET A 151 -5.41 4.33 4.79
CA MET A 151 -6.57 3.64 4.19
C MET A 151 -7.43 4.59 3.32
N ALA A 152 -7.70 5.81 3.80
CA ALA A 152 -8.44 6.79 3.03
C ALA A 152 -7.67 7.24 1.77
N GLU A 153 -6.34 7.33 1.86
CA GLU A 153 -5.47 7.63 0.73
C GLU A 153 -5.54 6.54 -0.36
N VAL A 154 -5.46 5.26 0.02
CA VAL A 154 -5.62 4.11 -0.90
C VAL A 154 -6.97 4.19 -1.62
N GLU A 155 -8.05 4.37 -0.85
CA GLU A 155 -9.41 4.42 -1.38
C GLU A 155 -9.61 5.60 -2.34
N LEU A 156 -9.00 6.76 -2.05
CA LEU A 156 -9.04 7.92 -2.94
C LEU A 156 -8.27 7.66 -4.25
N LYS A 157 -7.05 7.10 -4.16
CA LYS A 157 -6.24 6.76 -5.34
C LYS A 157 -6.94 5.72 -6.22
N LYS A 158 -7.54 4.70 -5.61
CA LYS A 158 -8.37 3.70 -6.29
C LYS A 158 -9.48 4.37 -7.08
N ARG A 159 -10.31 5.19 -6.42
CA ARG A 159 -11.42 5.89 -7.08
C ARG A 159 -10.96 6.77 -8.23
N ARG A 160 -9.83 7.46 -8.07
CA ARG A 160 -9.23 8.26 -9.14
C ARG A 160 -8.89 7.43 -10.37
N TYR A 161 -8.24 6.28 -10.20
CA TYR A 161 -7.88 5.42 -11.33
C TYR A 161 -9.09 4.73 -11.95
N GLN A 162 -10.08 4.32 -11.15
CA GLN A 162 -11.35 3.80 -11.66
C GLN A 162 -12.06 4.83 -12.54
N PHE A 163 -12.13 6.09 -12.11
CA PHE A 163 -12.71 7.17 -12.90
C PHE A 163 -11.98 7.38 -14.24
N VAL A 164 -10.65 7.29 -14.25
CA VAL A 164 -9.85 7.39 -15.49
C VAL A 164 -10.16 6.22 -16.44
N ILE A 165 -10.29 5.01 -15.91
CA ILE A 165 -10.66 3.81 -16.68
C ILE A 165 -12.06 4.00 -17.30
N GLU A 166 -13.05 4.37 -16.50
CA GLU A 166 -14.43 4.60 -16.95
C GLU A 166 -14.51 5.69 -18.02
N LEU A 167 -13.79 6.80 -17.84
CA LEU A 167 -13.76 7.89 -18.82
C LEU A 167 -13.22 7.41 -20.18
N ARG A 168 -12.16 6.60 -20.18
CA ARG A 168 -11.55 6.07 -21.40
C ARG A 168 -12.42 5.02 -22.07
N GLU A 169 -13.07 4.17 -21.29
CA GLU A 169 -14.08 3.23 -21.78
C GLU A 169 -15.21 3.97 -22.50
N MET A 170 -15.74 5.04 -21.90
CA MET A 170 -16.77 5.87 -22.53
C MET A 170 -16.30 6.50 -23.84
N GLN A 171 -15.06 7.01 -23.88
CA GLN A 171 -14.47 7.56 -25.10
C GLN A 171 -14.34 6.50 -26.20
N ASP A 172 -13.92 5.29 -25.84
CA ASP A 172 -13.78 4.19 -26.78
C ASP A 172 -15.12 3.79 -27.41
N VAL A 173 -16.18 3.68 -26.59
CA VAL A 173 -17.55 3.40 -27.08
C VAL A 173 -18.05 4.48 -28.03
N ILE A 174 -17.78 5.75 -27.77
CA ILE A 174 -18.20 6.88 -28.64
C ILE A 174 -17.46 6.82 -29.97
N ASN A 175 -16.13 6.67 -29.94
CA ASN A 175 -15.30 6.62 -31.14
C ASN A 175 -15.69 5.46 -32.06
N HIS A 176 -15.99 4.29 -31.49
CA HIS A 176 -16.46 3.13 -32.26
C HIS A 176 -17.87 3.33 -32.85
N ARG A 177 -18.74 4.13 -32.22
CA ARG A 177 -20.06 4.46 -32.77
C ARG A 177 -20.00 5.42 -33.96
N GLU A 178 -19.06 6.36 -33.95
CA GLU A 178 -18.85 7.28 -35.09
C GLU A 178 -18.21 6.57 -36.29
N ALA A 179 -17.33 5.60 -36.06
CA ALA A 179 -16.66 4.85 -37.14
C ALA A 179 -17.59 3.91 -37.95
N VAL A 180 -18.76 3.57 -37.40
CA VAL A 180 -19.75 2.66 -38.03
C VAL A 180 -20.83 3.41 -38.81
N ARG A 181 -20.84 4.75 -38.76
CA ARG A 181 -21.85 5.62 -39.38
C ARG A 181 -21.36 6.25 -40.67
#